data_AF-A0A0F3Q7V1-F1
#
_entry.id   AF-A0A0F3Q7V1-F1
#
_cell.length_a   1.000
_cell.length_b   1.000
_cell.length_c   1.000
_cell.angle_alpha   90.00
_cell.angle_beta   90.00
_cell.angle_gamma   90.00
#
_symmetry.space_group_name_H-M   'P 1'
#
loop_
_entity.id
_entity.type
_entity.pdbx_description
1 polymer ?
#
loop_
_entity_poly.entity_id
_entity_poly.type
_entity_poly.pdbx_seq_one_letter_code
_entity_poly.pdbx_strand_id
1 'polypeptide(L)'
;MMSLAIVMAGQDAKAYGDGSASESSREGYFYVSLDYSPAFSQIRDFSIRDSSDKARAIYPYLNNGDIVKLESNRFDWNTPNPQIGFENNMLVAMEGSVGYGIGNTRVEFEIGYEHFKIRGASCSVSSEDSETDALYLLAREMSHGVVSMQTDGLAAALAKTSGKDFVQFAKAVEISHSDIDGKVCKTKSAGTGRQRCRNSSSKPCSTNAYYHSMTVKSTDQGKTSLCGDSGYSGPEEITGGHNYDPDVFRNFVEKTLLGDGSKNWPTSTGGDTKPNDNAKAVAKDLVNELTPEERTIVAGLLAKIIEGGEVIEIRAISSTSVTMNICSDITISNIVMPYVCVGPGMSFVSVVDGHTATKFAYRLKAGLSYKFSKEVTAFAGGFYHHVIGDGVYDDLPLRHLSDDISPVKHAKETAIARFVMRYFGGEFGVRLAF
;
A
#
# COMPACT_ATOMS: atom_id res chain seq x y z
N MET A 1 29.20 7.37 -10.57
CA MET A 1 30.46 6.75 -11.03
C MET A 1 31.01 5.90 -9.88
N MET A 2 30.84 4.59 -9.94
CA MET A 2 31.42 3.66 -8.97
C MET A 2 32.34 2.73 -9.77
N SER A 3 33.64 2.97 -9.63
CA SER A 3 34.69 2.15 -10.22
C SER A 3 34.95 1.00 -9.26
N LEU A 4 34.62 -0.23 -9.65
CA LEU A 4 35.06 -1.44 -8.96
C LEU A 4 36.06 -2.15 -9.88
N ALA A 5 37.29 -1.66 -9.87
CA ALA A 5 38.43 -2.39 -10.42
C ALA A 5 39.11 -3.12 -9.25
N ILE A 6 38.97 -4.44 -9.19
CA ILE A 6 39.88 -5.28 -8.42
C ILE A 6 40.62 -6.15 -9.43
N VAL A 7 41.78 -5.65 -9.84
CA VAL A 7 42.82 -6.42 -10.51
C VAL A 7 43.59 -7.14 -9.41
N MET A 8 43.50 -8.46 -9.34
CA MET A 8 44.48 -9.27 -8.64
C MET A 8 45.30 -10.04 -9.66
N ALA A 9 46.34 -9.38 -10.18
CA ALA A 9 47.50 -10.06 -10.74
C ALA A 9 48.43 -10.39 -9.57
N GLY A 10 48.34 -11.61 -9.07
CA GLY A 10 49.26 -12.17 -8.07
C GLY A 10 50.02 -13.33 -8.69
N GLN A 11 51.34 -13.19 -8.78
CA GLN A 11 52.27 -14.20 -9.28
C GLN A 11 52.30 -15.43 -8.34
N ASP A 12 52.36 -16.62 -8.96
CA ASP A 12 52.86 -17.91 -8.44
C ASP A 12 52.81 -18.14 -6.92
N ALA A 13 51.68 -18.65 -6.42
CA ALA A 13 51.64 -19.31 -5.12
C ALA A 13 52.10 -20.78 -5.27
N LYS A 14 53.41 -21.03 -5.15
CA LYS A 14 53.94 -22.40 -4.96
C LYS A 14 53.89 -22.77 -3.47
N ALA A 15 53.02 -23.70 -3.11
CA ALA A 15 53.04 -24.33 -1.79
C ALA A 15 54.12 -25.43 -1.75
N TYR A 16 55.12 -25.25 -0.88
CA TYR A 16 56.10 -26.28 -0.53
C TYR A 16 55.59 -27.02 0.72
N GLY A 17 55.44 -28.34 0.63
CA GLY A 17 55.03 -29.19 1.74
C GLY A 17 55.63 -30.58 1.57
N ASP A 18 56.71 -30.83 2.29
CA ASP A 18 57.37 -32.12 2.41
C ASP A 18 56.62 -32.98 3.44
N GLY A 19 56.31 -34.25 3.11
CA GLY A 19 55.57 -35.13 4.01
C GLY A 19 54.90 -36.31 3.30
N SER A 20 55.59 -37.44 3.25
CA SER A 20 55.15 -38.72 2.70
C SER A 20 53.95 -39.34 3.46
N ALA A 21 52.83 -39.60 2.77
CA ALA A 21 52.03 -40.84 2.90
C ALA A 21 50.79 -40.86 1.96
N SER A 22 50.67 -41.95 1.20
CA SER A 22 49.48 -42.53 0.54
C SER A 22 48.85 -41.83 -0.68
N GLU A 23 48.89 -42.54 -1.80
CA GLU A 23 48.24 -42.26 -3.09
C GLU A 23 46.72 -42.06 -2.97
N SER A 24 46.25 -40.84 -3.20
CA SER A 24 45.10 -40.49 -4.08
C SER A 24 44.87 -38.97 -4.10
N SER A 25 45.92 -38.16 -4.22
CA SER A 25 45.76 -36.69 -4.26
C SER A 25 45.10 -36.29 -5.58
N ARG A 26 43.77 -36.24 -5.60
CA ARG A 26 43.03 -35.53 -6.66
C ARG A 26 43.47 -34.07 -6.59
N GLU A 27 44.22 -33.62 -7.59
CA GLU A 27 44.62 -32.21 -7.70
C GLU A 27 43.35 -31.34 -7.69
N GLY A 28 43.28 -30.44 -6.70
CA GLY A 28 42.22 -29.44 -6.64
C GLY A 28 42.53 -28.26 -7.55
N TYR A 29 41.51 -27.57 -8.02
CA TYR A 29 41.65 -26.42 -8.93
C TYR A 29 40.73 -25.28 -8.51
N PHE A 30 41.18 -24.05 -8.71
CA PHE A 30 40.34 -22.87 -8.55
C PHE A 30 39.68 -22.51 -9.87
N TYR A 31 38.52 -21.87 -9.80
CA TYR A 31 37.88 -21.33 -10.98
C TYR A 31 37.05 -20.09 -10.65
N VAL A 32 36.78 -19.31 -11.69
CA VAL A 32 35.78 -18.24 -11.68
C VAL A 32 34.67 -18.58 -12.66
N SER A 33 33.44 -18.20 -12.33
CA SER A 33 32.31 -18.28 -13.25
C SER A 33 31.60 -16.95 -13.38
N LEU A 34 31.04 -16.77 -14.58
CA LEU A 34 30.04 -15.76 -14.85
C LEU A 34 28.89 -16.45 -15.56
N ASP A 35 27.68 -16.18 -15.10
CA ASP A 35 26.46 -16.70 -15.71
C ASP A 35 25.36 -15.66 -15.80
N TYR A 36 24.54 -15.87 -16.82
CA TYR A 36 23.29 -15.18 -17.04
C TYR A 36 22.15 -16.05 -16.49
N SER A 37 21.37 -15.49 -15.57
CA SER A 37 20.46 -16.25 -14.71
C SER A 37 19.01 -15.71 -14.73
N PRO A 38 18.31 -15.72 -15.90
CA PRO A 38 16.94 -15.22 -15.99
C PRO A 38 16.02 -15.89 -14.98
N ALA A 39 15.32 -15.06 -14.20
CA ALA A 39 14.51 -15.51 -13.06
C ALA A 39 13.02 -15.21 -13.27
N PHE A 40 12.20 -16.22 -13.04
CA PHE A 40 10.75 -16.17 -13.10
C PHE A 40 10.19 -16.00 -11.69
N SER A 41 9.42 -14.93 -11.50
CA SER A 41 8.90 -14.55 -10.18
C SER A 41 7.86 -15.56 -9.70
N GLN A 42 8.02 -16.01 -8.47
CA GLN A 42 7.01 -16.74 -7.70
C GLN A 42 6.76 -16.03 -6.35
N ILE A 43 6.96 -14.71 -6.33
CA ILE A 43 6.60 -13.85 -5.20
C ILE A 43 5.08 -13.87 -5.06
N ARG A 44 4.59 -14.26 -3.88
CA ARG A 44 3.17 -14.40 -3.58
C ARG A 44 2.81 -13.76 -2.25
N ASP A 45 1.49 -13.61 -2.07
CA ASP A 45 0.87 -13.16 -0.83
C ASP A 45 1.37 -11.78 -0.40
N PHE A 46 1.64 -10.92 -1.39
CA PHE A 46 2.12 -9.57 -1.16
C PHE A 46 1.03 -8.70 -0.53
N SER A 47 1.36 -8.09 0.60
CA SER A 47 0.52 -7.15 1.31
C SER A 47 1.37 -6.09 1.99
N ILE A 48 0.79 -4.90 2.20
CA ILE A 48 1.44 -3.80 2.91
C ILE A 48 0.47 -3.32 3.98
N ARG A 49 1.02 -2.88 5.09
CA ARG A 49 0.27 -2.15 6.11
C ARG A 49 1.17 -1.14 6.77
N ASP A 50 0.57 -0.09 7.33
CA ASP A 50 1.26 0.79 8.26
C ASP A 50 1.62 0.00 9.54
N SER A 51 2.82 0.25 10.08
CA SER A 51 3.31 -0.28 11.36
C SER A 51 2.40 0.05 12.54
N SER A 52 1.68 1.18 12.48
CA SER A 52 0.79 1.62 13.55
C SER A 52 -0.59 0.93 13.55
N ASP A 53 -0.86 0.04 12.58
CA ASP A 53 -2.12 -0.68 12.35
C ASP A 53 -3.36 0.23 12.19
N LYS A 54 -3.12 1.52 11.89
CA LYS A 54 -4.17 2.51 11.60
C LYS A 54 -4.67 2.43 10.16
N ALA A 55 -3.82 2.01 9.23
CA ALA A 55 -4.21 1.84 7.84
C ALA A 55 -5.18 0.66 7.70
N ARG A 56 -6.28 0.87 6.98
CA ARG A 56 -7.32 -0.14 6.74
C ARG A 56 -7.32 -0.68 5.33
N ALA A 57 -6.85 0.11 4.38
CA ALA A 57 -6.75 -0.29 2.99
C ALA A 57 -5.63 0.44 2.27
N ILE A 58 -5.19 -0.18 1.18
CA ILE A 58 -4.24 0.38 0.23
C ILE A 58 -4.99 0.79 -1.03
N TYR A 59 -4.70 1.97 -1.58
CA TYR A 59 -5.30 2.46 -2.81
C TYR A 59 -4.23 2.82 -3.85
N PRO A 60 -4.30 2.32 -5.09
CA PRO A 60 -3.33 2.64 -6.12
C PRO A 60 -3.49 4.07 -6.61
N TYR A 61 -2.41 4.66 -7.12
CA TYR A 61 -2.45 5.99 -7.72
C TYR A 61 -3.13 5.99 -9.10
N LEU A 62 -3.88 7.05 -9.43
CA LEU A 62 -4.53 7.24 -10.72
C LEU A 62 -3.53 7.84 -11.74
N ASN A 63 -3.25 7.10 -12.81
CA ASN A 63 -2.37 7.56 -13.88
C ASN A 63 -3.07 8.54 -14.83
N ASN A 64 -3.36 9.75 -14.35
CA ASN A 64 -4.15 10.77 -15.07
C ASN A 64 -3.35 12.06 -15.33
N GLY A 65 -2.05 11.99 -15.63
CA GLY A 65 -1.26 13.16 -16.06
C GLY A 65 0.26 13.02 -15.92
N ASP A 66 1.00 13.93 -16.54
CA ASP A 66 2.46 13.85 -16.73
C ASP A 66 3.29 14.15 -15.46
N ILE A 67 2.68 14.75 -14.42
CA ILE A 67 3.37 15.11 -13.17
C ILE A 67 2.76 14.33 -12.00
N VAL A 68 3.62 13.59 -11.28
CA VAL A 68 3.25 12.90 -10.03
C VAL A 68 3.05 13.94 -8.93
N LYS A 69 1.82 14.05 -8.41
CA LYS A 69 1.46 14.87 -7.25
C LYS A 69 0.77 14.00 -6.22
N LEU A 70 1.32 13.93 -5.01
CA LEU A 70 0.78 13.13 -3.92
C LEU A 70 -0.41 13.85 -3.26
N GLU A 71 -1.48 14.04 -4.01
CA GLU A 71 -2.73 14.65 -3.56
C GLU A 71 -3.79 13.57 -3.31
N SER A 72 -4.63 13.74 -2.28
CA SER A 72 -5.58 12.70 -1.87
C SER A 72 -6.62 12.32 -2.94
N ASN A 73 -6.93 13.22 -3.87
CA ASN A 73 -7.86 13.01 -4.98
C ASN A 73 -7.20 12.35 -6.22
N ARG A 74 -5.91 12.05 -6.17
CA ARG A 74 -5.15 11.38 -7.25
C ARG A 74 -5.00 9.88 -7.03
N PHE A 75 -5.73 9.29 -6.09
CA PHE A 75 -5.74 7.86 -5.81
C PHE A 75 -7.08 7.24 -6.21
N ASP A 76 -7.04 5.97 -6.65
CA ASP A 76 -8.23 5.23 -7.06
C ASP A 76 -8.93 4.63 -5.85
N TRP A 77 -9.83 5.42 -5.26
CA TRP A 77 -10.66 5.02 -4.13
C TRP A 77 -11.65 3.87 -4.43
N ASN A 78 -11.79 3.44 -5.69
CA ASN A 78 -12.69 2.35 -6.08
C ASN A 78 -12.04 0.97 -6.05
N THR A 79 -10.70 0.91 -6.00
CA THR A 79 -9.95 -0.35 -6.03
C THR A 79 -9.16 -0.54 -4.74
N PRO A 80 -9.82 -0.79 -3.58
CA PRO A 80 -9.12 -1.05 -2.34
C PRO A 80 -8.37 -2.38 -2.40
N ASN A 81 -7.17 -2.41 -1.82
CA ASN A 81 -6.33 -3.59 -1.67
C ASN A 81 -6.11 -4.33 -3.02
N PRO A 82 -5.54 -3.66 -4.03
CA PRO A 82 -5.27 -4.28 -5.31
C PRO A 82 -4.30 -5.47 -5.15
N GLN A 83 -4.45 -6.49 -6.01
CA GLN A 83 -3.45 -7.56 -6.07
C GLN A 83 -2.17 -7.02 -6.71
N ILE A 84 -1.11 -6.94 -5.91
CA ILE A 84 0.21 -6.52 -6.38
C ILE A 84 0.99 -7.75 -6.82
N GLY A 85 1.31 -7.80 -8.12
CA GLY A 85 2.11 -8.85 -8.73
C GLY A 85 3.47 -8.33 -9.18
N PHE A 86 4.39 -9.25 -9.48
CA PHE A 86 5.75 -8.91 -9.93
C PHE A 86 6.07 -9.60 -11.26
N GLU A 87 6.75 -8.88 -12.14
CA GLU A 87 7.24 -9.37 -13.43
C GLU A 87 8.41 -10.33 -13.26
N ASN A 88 8.73 -11.06 -14.33
CA ASN A 88 9.92 -11.90 -14.37
C ASN A 88 11.15 -11.04 -14.62
N ASN A 89 12.28 -11.39 -14.01
CA ASN A 89 13.56 -10.76 -14.26
C ASN A 89 14.28 -11.46 -15.43
N MET A 90 14.01 -11.00 -16.66
CA MET A 90 14.56 -11.57 -17.89
C MET A 90 15.73 -10.77 -18.48
N LEU A 91 16.27 -9.75 -17.81
CA LEU A 91 17.31 -8.90 -18.41
C LEU A 91 18.45 -8.58 -17.43
N VAL A 92 18.14 -8.37 -16.15
CA VAL A 92 19.10 -7.89 -15.15
C VAL A 92 19.33 -9.00 -14.12
N ALA A 93 19.84 -10.13 -14.58
CA ALA A 93 20.18 -11.27 -13.74
C ALA A 93 21.54 -11.84 -14.15
N MET A 94 22.59 -11.29 -13.54
CA MET A 94 23.96 -11.77 -13.72
C MET A 94 24.49 -12.26 -12.39
N GLU A 95 25.19 -13.39 -12.42
CA GLU A 95 25.80 -13.97 -11.23
C GLU A 95 27.28 -14.18 -11.49
N GLY A 96 28.07 -13.89 -10.47
CA GLY A 96 29.49 -14.15 -10.45
C GLY A 96 29.80 -15.13 -9.33
N SER A 97 30.64 -16.11 -9.61
CA SER A 97 31.11 -17.03 -8.58
C SER A 97 32.62 -17.26 -8.62
N VAL A 98 33.16 -17.57 -7.45
CA VAL A 98 34.51 -18.12 -7.31
C VAL A 98 34.35 -19.51 -6.68
N GLY A 99 35.00 -20.50 -7.27
CA GLY A 99 34.87 -21.87 -6.83
C GLY A 99 36.19 -22.61 -6.69
N TYR A 100 36.13 -23.71 -5.95
CA TYR A 100 37.21 -24.67 -5.77
C TYR A 100 36.67 -26.07 -5.99
N GLY A 101 37.29 -26.82 -6.91
CA GLY A 101 36.90 -28.18 -7.26
C GLY A 101 37.91 -29.20 -6.79
N ILE A 102 37.43 -30.33 -6.23
CA ILE A 102 38.25 -31.52 -5.94
C ILE A 102 37.48 -32.75 -6.42
N GLY A 103 38.01 -33.42 -7.45
CA GLY A 103 37.33 -34.56 -8.06
C GLY A 103 35.97 -34.17 -8.66
N ASN A 104 34.91 -34.80 -8.15
CA ASN A 104 33.53 -34.57 -8.60
C ASN A 104 32.78 -33.57 -7.72
N THR A 105 33.42 -33.03 -6.68
CA THR A 105 32.79 -32.08 -5.75
C THR A 105 33.37 -30.70 -5.99
N ARG A 106 32.50 -29.69 -5.99
CA ARG A 106 32.88 -28.28 -6.12
C ARG A 106 32.22 -27.48 -5.03
N VAL A 107 32.95 -26.50 -4.50
CA VAL A 107 32.41 -25.50 -3.58
C VAL A 107 32.46 -24.16 -4.30
N GLU A 108 31.33 -23.47 -4.39
CA GLU A 108 31.18 -22.19 -5.09
C GLU A 108 30.67 -21.13 -4.12
N PHE A 109 31.31 -19.97 -4.12
CA PHE A 109 30.79 -18.78 -3.49
C PHE A 109 30.24 -17.87 -4.57
N GLU A 110 28.94 -17.63 -4.56
CA GLU A 110 28.19 -16.98 -5.63
C GLU A 110 27.50 -15.73 -5.13
N ILE A 111 27.58 -14.67 -5.94
CA ILE A 111 26.86 -13.42 -5.73
C ILE A 111 25.97 -13.19 -6.95
N GLY A 112 24.67 -13.05 -6.70
CA GLY A 112 23.66 -12.76 -7.72
C GLY A 112 22.89 -11.48 -7.40
N TYR A 113 22.38 -10.84 -8.44
CA TYR A 113 21.45 -9.72 -8.32
C TYR A 113 20.21 -9.99 -9.16
N GLU A 114 19.04 -9.90 -8.54
CA GLU A 114 17.75 -10.06 -9.18
C GLU A 114 16.84 -8.86 -8.93
N HIS A 115 16.11 -8.44 -9.96
CA HIS A 115 15.24 -7.27 -9.93
C HIS A 115 13.86 -7.59 -10.53
N PHE A 116 12.84 -7.69 -9.68
CA PHE A 116 11.47 -8.04 -10.06
C PHE A 116 10.59 -6.80 -10.06
N LYS A 117 10.38 -6.19 -11.23
CA LYS A 117 9.50 -5.02 -11.40
C LYS A 117 8.07 -5.34 -10.98
N ILE A 118 7.33 -4.35 -10.48
CA ILE A 118 5.90 -4.49 -10.23
C ILE A 118 5.14 -4.69 -11.55
N ARG A 119 4.12 -5.54 -11.57
CA ARG A 119 3.20 -5.64 -12.71
C ARG A 119 2.27 -4.44 -12.67
N GLY A 120 2.32 -3.60 -13.71
CA GLY A 120 1.43 -2.44 -13.83
C GLY A 120 -0.04 -2.84 -13.65
N ALA A 121 -0.78 -2.05 -12.87
CA ALA A 121 -2.20 -2.27 -12.62
C ALA A 121 -3.07 -1.90 -13.83
N SER A 122 -2.52 -1.15 -14.80
CA SER A 122 -3.24 -0.70 -15.98
C SER A 122 -3.05 -1.65 -17.18
N CYS A 123 -4.16 -2.26 -17.62
CA CYS A 123 -4.24 -2.91 -18.94
C CYS A 123 -4.41 -1.87 -20.09
N SER A 124 -3.91 -0.64 -19.92
CA SER A 124 -4.04 0.43 -20.91
C SER A 124 -2.69 0.80 -21.51
N VAL A 125 -2.71 0.86 -22.83
CA VAL A 125 -1.60 1.10 -23.75
C VAL A 125 -0.98 2.48 -23.52
N SER A 126 0.06 2.56 -22.70
CA SER A 126 1.14 3.53 -22.89
C SER A 126 2.43 2.94 -22.36
N SER A 127 3.21 2.44 -23.31
CA SER A 127 4.53 1.84 -23.16
C SER A 127 5.58 2.91 -22.87
N GLU A 128 5.65 3.38 -21.63
CA GLU A 128 6.82 4.07 -21.05
C GLU A 128 6.63 4.03 -19.52
N ASP A 129 7.65 3.55 -18.79
CA ASP A 129 7.66 3.29 -17.34
C ASP A 129 6.91 4.38 -16.55
N SER A 130 5.63 4.14 -16.23
CA SER A 130 4.87 5.13 -15.48
C SER A 130 5.24 4.97 -14.00
N GLU A 131 6.04 5.90 -13.47
CA GLU A 131 6.44 5.96 -12.05
C GLU A 131 5.22 5.96 -11.09
N THR A 132 4.01 6.13 -11.62
CA THR A 132 2.73 6.15 -10.93
C THR A 132 2.18 4.76 -10.59
N ASP A 133 2.49 3.71 -11.36
CA ASP A 133 2.04 2.34 -11.08
C ASP A 133 2.65 1.76 -9.78
N ALA A 134 3.67 2.43 -9.24
CA ALA A 134 4.38 2.06 -8.02
C ALA A 134 3.83 2.73 -6.75
N LEU A 135 2.88 3.67 -6.86
CA LEU A 135 2.45 4.51 -5.75
C LEU A 135 1.14 4.01 -5.12
N TYR A 136 1.15 3.91 -3.81
CA TYR A 136 0.04 3.38 -3.03
C TYR A 136 -0.24 4.23 -1.79
N LEU A 137 -1.49 4.69 -1.64
CA LEU A 137 -1.96 5.39 -0.45
C LEU A 137 -2.42 4.38 0.62
N LEU A 138 -1.88 4.50 1.82
CA LEU A 138 -2.30 3.81 3.03
C LEU A 138 -3.41 4.62 3.69
N ALA A 139 -4.66 4.30 3.34
CA ALA A 139 -5.82 5.02 3.84
C ALA A 139 -6.27 4.49 5.21
N ARG A 140 -6.76 5.43 6.03
CA ARG A 140 -7.23 5.18 7.40
C ARG A 140 -8.74 4.95 7.45
N GLU A 141 -9.24 4.74 8.67
CA GLU A 141 -10.59 4.26 8.97
C GLU A 141 -11.71 5.11 8.36
N MET A 142 -11.65 6.44 8.42
CA MET A 142 -12.72 7.31 7.92
C MET A 142 -12.75 7.34 6.40
N SER A 143 -11.62 7.58 5.74
CA SER A 143 -11.53 7.58 4.27
C SER A 143 -11.97 6.23 3.70
N HIS A 144 -11.45 5.12 4.25
CA HIS A 144 -11.86 3.78 3.83
C HIS A 144 -13.33 3.49 4.17
N GLY A 145 -13.78 3.88 5.36
CA GLY A 145 -15.13 3.61 5.85
C GLY A 145 -16.22 4.26 4.99
N VAL A 146 -15.98 5.48 4.49
CA VAL A 146 -16.91 6.15 3.56
C VAL A 146 -17.06 5.37 2.26
N VAL A 147 -15.96 5.01 1.59
CA VAL A 147 -16.03 4.35 0.27
C VAL A 147 -16.42 2.87 0.36
N SER A 148 -16.10 2.20 1.47
CA SER A 148 -16.50 0.81 1.74
C SER A 148 -17.88 0.67 2.38
N MET A 149 -18.58 1.79 2.61
CA MET A 149 -19.92 1.84 3.21
C MET A 149 -19.99 1.26 4.64
N GLN A 150 -18.90 1.32 5.41
CA GLN A 150 -18.82 0.86 6.80
C GLN A 150 -19.31 1.93 7.77
N THR A 151 -20.64 2.12 7.87
CA THR A 151 -21.24 3.20 8.67
C THR A 151 -20.83 3.18 10.15
N ASP A 152 -20.77 2.00 10.79
CA ASP A 152 -20.48 1.90 12.23
C ASP A 152 -19.00 2.24 12.55
N GLY A 153 -18.06 1.73 11.74
CA GLY A 153 -16.63 2.05 11.87
C GLY A 153 -16.37 3.55 11.64
N LEU A 154 -16.97 4.10 10.58
CA LEU A 154 -16.92 5.53 10.27
C LEU A 154 -17.51 6.38 11.41
N ALA A 155 -18.67 6.02 11.95
CA ALA A 155 -19.29 6.74 13.06
C ALA A 155 -18.41 6.73 14.32
N ALA A 156 -17.79 5.59 14.63
CA ALA A 156 -16.90 5.45 15.78
C ALA A 156 -15.61 6.28 15.60
N ALA A 157 -15.07 6.36 14.38
CA ALA A 157 -13.92 7.18 14.06
C ALA A 157 -14.25 8.68 14.12
N LEU A 158 -15.34 9.12 13.47
CA LEU A 158 -15.83 10.49 13.52
C LEU A 158 -16.11 10.97 14.95
N ALA A 159 -16.63 10.09 15.82
CA ALA A 159 -16.89 10.42 17.21
C ALA A 159 -15.61 10.72 18.02
N LYS A 160 -14.44 10.24 17.57
CA LYS A 160 -13.13 10.53 18.20
C LYS A 160 -12.50 11.81 17.66
N THR A 161 -12.98 12.32 16.54
CA THR A 161 -12.50 13.57 15.93
C THR A 161 -12.93 14.77 16.77
N SER A 162 -12.01 15.71 16.99
CA SER A 162 -12.35 16.95 17.70
C SER A 162 -13.38 17.76 16.90
N GLY A 163 -14.25 18.50 17.59
CA GLY A 163 -15.23 19.35 16.89
C GLY A 163 -14.56 20.38 15.98
N LYS A 164 -13.40 20.91 16.39
CA LYS A 164 -12.61 21.85 15.60
C LYS A 164 -12.17 21.26 14.25
N ASP A 165 -11.62 20.06 14.26
CA ASP A 165 -11.12 19.40 13.06
C ASP A 165 -12.28 18.96 12.15
N PHE A 166 -13.39 18.49 12.75
CA PHE A 166 -14.60 18.17 12.02
C PHE A 166 -15.19 19.39 11.30
N VAL A 167 -15.20 20.55 11.96
CA VAL A 167 -15.65 21.80 11.34
C VAL A 167 -14.75 22.25 10.20
N GLN A 168 -13.43 22.03 10.29
CA GLN A 168 -12.51 22.31 9.17
C GLN A 168 -12.82 21.44 7.95
N PHE A 169 -13.08 20.14 8.17
CA PHE A 169 -13.54 19.24 7.12
C PHE A 169 -14.85 19.72 6.49
N ALA A 170 -15.84 20.09 7.30
CA ALA A 170 -17.13 20.53 6.79
C ALA A 170 -17.04 21.82 5.97
N LYS A 171 -16.20 22.78 6.39
CA LYS A 171 -15.92 24.01 5.61
C LYS A 171 -15.27 23.69 4.26
N ALA A 172 -14.38 22.70 4.20
CA ALA A 172 -13.80 22.28 2.93
C ALA A 172 -14.83 21.63 2.00
N VAL A 173 -15.75 20.83 2.54
CA VAL A 173 -16.89 20.28 1.78
C VAL A 173 -17.75 21.42 1.22
N GLU A 174 -18.11 22.41 2.04
CA GLU A 174 -18.89 23.58 1.61
C GLU A 174 -18.22 24.35 0.46
N ILE A 175 -16.91 24.60 0.57
CA ILE A 175 -16.16 25.40 -0.42
C ILE A 175 -15.95 24.63 -1.72
N SER A 176 -15.61 23.34 -1.64
CA SER A 176 -15.21 22.57 -2.82
C SER A 176 -16.37 21.85 -3.50
N HIS A 177 -17.43 21.48 -2.77
CA HIS A 177 -18.51 20.61 -3.27
C HIS A 177 -19.86 20.96 -2.62
N SER A 178 -20.46 22.09 -3.02
CA SER A 178 -21.74 22.57 -2.49
C SER A 178 -22.90 21.60 -2.65
N ASP A 179 -22.85 20.70 -3.64
CA ASP A 179 -23.87 19.67 -3.84
C ASP A 179 -23.83 18.61 -2.71
N ILE A 180 -22.64 18.28 -2.21
CA ILE A 180 -22.45 17.36 -1.08
C ILE A 180 -22.92 18.05 0.22
N ASP A 181 -22.56 19.32 0.41
CA ASP A 181 -23.05 20.16 1.53
C ASP A 181 -24.58 20.17 1.60
N GLY A 182 -25.27 20.22 0.44
CA GLY A 182 -26.72 20.21 0.35
C GLY A 182 -27.41 18.86 0.66
N LYS A 183 -26.66 17.76 0.73
CA LYS A 183 -27.18 16.40 0.98
C LYS A 183 -26.97 15.94 2.41
N VAL A 184 -25.80 16.23 2.98
CA VAL A 184 -25.41 15.77 4.32
C VAL A 184 -26.11 16.61 5.39
N CYS A 185 -26.58 15.96 6.47
CA CYS A 185 -27.30 16.63 7.55
C CYS A 185 -28.46 17.49 7.03
N LYS A 186 -29.15 17.05 5.98
CA LYS A 186 -30.32 17.76 5.49
C LYS A 186 -31.48 17.54 6.45
N THR A 187 -31.98 18.60 7.07
CA THR A 187 -33.13 18.51 7.99
C THR A 187 -34.35 17.98 7.25
N LYS A 188 -35.19 17.22 7.96
CA LYS A 188 -36.36 16.55 7.39
C LYS A 188 -37.64 17.31 7.68
N SER A 189 -38.68 16.97 6.92
CA SER A 189 -40.02 17.52 7.11
C SER A 189 -40.60 17.08 8.46
N ALA A 190 -41.09 18.04 9.23
CA ALA A 190 -41.92 17.86 10.41
C ALA A 190 -43.40 17.59 10.06
N GLY A 191 -43.78 17.72 8.79
CA GLY A 191 -45.16 17.66 8.32
C GLY A 191 -45.53 18.84 7.42
N THR A 192 -46.83 19.04 7.21
CA THR A 192 -47.37 20.19 6.48
C THR A 192 -47.89 21.25 7.43
N GLY A 193 -47.48 22.50 7.22
CA GLY A 193 -47.97 23.64 8.00
C GLY A 193 -49.19 24.33 7.38
N ARG A 194 -49.81 25.22 8.16
CA ARG A 194 -50.96 26.05 7.74
C ARG A 194 -50.67 27.03 6.60
N GLN A 195 -49.41 27.42 6.44
CA GLN A 195 -49.00 28.43 5.45
C GLN A 195 -48.86 27.83 4.05
N ARG A 196 -49.32 28.60 3.06
CA ARG A 196 -49.19 28.27 1.63
C ARG A 196 -47.79 28.60 1.12
N CYS A 197 -47.40 27.90 0.06
CA CYS A 197 -46.05 28.04 -0.47
C CYS A 197 -45.90 29.33 -1.23
N ARG A 198 -44.72 29.95 -1.08
CA ARG A 198 -44.39 31.24 -1.70
C ARG A 198 -44.63 31.23 -3.22
N ASN A 199 -44.54 30.05 -3.85
CA ASN A 199 -44.72 29.85 -5.29
C ASN A 199 -45.88 28.89 -5.66
N SER A 200 -46.75 28.53 -4.71
CA SER A 200 -47.91 27.67 -4.99
C SER A 200 -49.10 27.97 -4.07
N SER A 201 -50.17 28.49 -4.66
CA SER A 201 -51.38 28.92 -3.94
C SER A 201 -52.29 27.78 -3.49
N SER A 202 -52.04 26.55 -3.93
CA SER A 202 -52.97 25.42 -3.80
C SER A 202 -52.48 24.27 -2.91
N LYS A 203 -51.22 24.27 -2.45
CA LYS A 203 -50.68 23.21 -1.59
C LYS A 203 -50.06 23.77 -0.30
N PRO A 204 -50.34 23.19 0.88
CA PRO A 204 -49.61 23.49 2.10
C PRO A 204 -48.16 23.01 1.98
N CYS A 205 -47.23 23.71 2.59
CA CYS A 205 -45.81 23.42 2.43
C CYS A 205 -45.33 22.39 3.42
N SER A 206 -44.32 21.63 3.00
CA SER A 206 -43.42 20.97 3.94
C SER A 206 -42.81 22.03 4.85
N THR A 207 -42.91 21.80 6.15
CA THR A 207 -42.22 22.58 7.18
C THR A 207 -41.08 21.73 7.73
N ASN A 208 -39.86 22.20 7.61
CA ASN A 208 -38.65 21.47 8.00
C ASN A 208 -38.09 22.00 9.32
N ALA A 209 -37.35 21.14 10.03
CA ALA A 209 -36.55 21.59 11.16
C ALA A 209 -35.48 22.60 10.73
N TYR A 210 -34.92 23.30 11.71
CA TYR A 210 -33.75 24.14 11.50
C TYR A 210 -32.74 23.94 12.62
N TYR A 211 -31.47 24.15 12.29
CA TYR A 211 -30.40 23.90 13.23
C TYR A 211 -30.32 24.96 14.31
N HIS A 212 -30.06 24.50 15.53
CA HIS A 212 -29.90 25.32 16.72
C HIS A 212 -29.01 24.62 17.74
N SER A 213 -28.44 25.39 18.67
CA SER A 213 -27.52 24.88 19.69
C SER A 213 -28.15 23.98 20.77
N MET A 214 -29.48 23.81 20.75
CA MET A 214 -30.27 22.98 21.67
C MET A 214 -31.57 22.58 20.99
N THR A 215 -31.90 21.29 21.06
CA THR A 215 -33.11 20.69 20.47
C THR A 215 -34.34 21.04 21.29
N VAL A 216 -35.38 21.54 20.61
CA VAL A 216 -36.72 21.76 21.15
C VAL A 216 -37.72 21.41 20.06
N LYS A 217 -38.52 20.36 20.30
CA LYS A 217 -39.41 19.75 19.31
C LYS A 217 -40.87 19.91 19.71
N SER A 218 -41.64 20.65 18.92
CA SER A 218 -43.08 20.91 19.14
C SER A 218 -43.73 21.40 17.84
N THR A 219 -45.06 21.54 17.81
CA THR A 219 -45.77 22.04 16.62
C THR A 219 -45.46 23.50 16.28
N ASP A 220 -44.97 24.29 17.24
CA ASP A 220 -44.61 25.70 17.09
C ASP A 220 -43.09 25.97 17.19
N GLN A 221 -42.27 24.94 17.42
CA GLN A 221 -40.79 25.03 17.42
C GLN A 221 -40.15 23.77 16.85
N GLY A 222 -39.44 23.91 15.73
CA GLY A 222 -38.69 22.86 15.04
C GLY A 222 -37.17 22.97 15.21
N LYS A 223 -36.69 23.32 16.41
CA LYS A 223 -35.25 23.46 16.69
C LYS A 223 -34.62 22.09 16.86
N THR A 224 -33.52 21.83 16.15
CA THR A 224 -32.75 20.61 16.35
C THR A 224 -31.25 20.86 16.43
N SER A 225 -30.57 20.11 17.29
CA SER A 225 -29.12 19.99 17.33
C SER A 225 -28.64 18.63 16.80
N LEU A 226 -29.55 17.81 16.26
CA LEU A 226 -29.26 16.49 15.72
C LEU A 226 -29.21 16.55 14.19
N CYS A 227 -28.11 16.11 13.59
CA CYS A 227 -27.93 16.03 12.15
C CYS A 227 -29.06 15.21 11.48
N GLY A 228 -29.68 15.80 10.45
CA GLY A 228 -30.72 15.14 9.63
C GLY A 228 -32.07 14.93 10.31
N ASP A 229 -32.30 15.56 11.46
CA ASP A 229 -33.51 15.41 12.26
C ASP A 229 -34.72 16.16 11.66
N SER A 230 -35.93 15.71 12.00
CA SER A 230 -37.19 16.31 11.53
C SER A 230 -37.71 17.42 12.44
N GLY A 231 -37.13 17.62 13.64
CA GLY A 231 -37.51 18.71 14.55
C GLY A 231 -38.89 18.57 15.20
N TYR A 232 -39.75 17.70 14.67
CA TYR A 232 -41.00 17.22 15.25
C TYR A 232 -41.42 15.93 14.55
N SER A 233 -42.14 15.06 15.25
CA SER A 233 -42.73 13.86 14.68
C SER A 233 -44.00 13.51 15.45
N GLY A 234 -45.13 14.01 14.98
CA GLY A 234 -46.45 13.81 15.59
C GLY A 234 -47.58 13.95 14.55
N PRO A 235 -48.80 13.49 14.87
CA PRO A 235 -49.96 13.62 13.98
C PRO A 235 -50.49 15.05 13.86
N GLU A 236 -50.08 15.95 14.74
CA GLU A 236 -50.57 17.32 14.82
C GLU A 236 -50.03 18.20 13.68
N GLU A 237 -50.87 19.14 13.25
CA GLU A 237 -50.51 20.13 12.25
C GLU A 237 -49.45 21.11 12.79
N ILE A 238 -48.47 21.45 11.96
CA ILE A 238 -47.44 22.44 12.33
C ILE A 238 -48.04 23.84 12.38
N THR A 239 -47.95 24.45 13.57
CA THR A 239 -48.53 25.75 13.90
C THR A 239 -47.56 26.92 13.74
N GLY A 240 -46.24 26.68 13.74
CA GLY A 240 -45.23 27.73 13.55
C GLY A 240 -43.79 27.28 13.79
N GLY A 241 -42.82 28.18 13.68
CA GLY A 241 -41.43 27.96 14.10
C GLY A 241 -40.68 26.83 13.38
N HIS A 242 -40.90 26.67 12.08
CA HIS A 242 -40.20 25.73 11.19
C HIS A 242 -39.81 26.45 9.90
N ASN A 243 -38.80 25.95 9.19
CA ASN A 243 -38.33 26.56 7.94
C ASN A 243 -39.04 25.96 6.72
N TYR A 244 -39.25 26.78 5.69
CA TYR A 244 -39.76 26.30 4.40
C TYR A 244 -38.70 25.45 3.67
N ASP A 245 -37.48 25.98 3.58
CA ASP A 245 -36.34 25.25 3.03
C ASP A 245 -35.64 24.46 4.15
N PRO A 246 -35.15 23.24 3.87
CA PRO A 246 -34.39 22.48 4.84
C PRO A 246 -33.02 23.14 5.08
N ASP A 247 -32.59 23.15 6.33
CA ASP A 247 -31.21 23.45 6.68
C ASP A 247 -30.30 22.28 6.24
N VAL A 248 -29.06 22.59 5.85
CA VAL A 248 -28.08 21.64 5.29
C VAL A 248 -26.78 21.61 6.11
N PHE A 249 -25.73 20.97 5.61
CA PHE A 249 -24.52 20.69 6.40
C PHE A 249 -23.83 21.94 6.95
N ARG A 250 -23.64 23.00 6.15
CA ARG A 250 -23.12 24.29 6.65
C ARG A 250 -23.95 24.89 7.78
N ASN A 251 -25.27 24.74 7.75
CA ASN A 251 -26.13 25.25 8.82
C ASN A 251 -25.98 24.44 10.10
N PHE A 252 -25.74 23.12 10.00
CA PHE A 252 -25.40 22.28 11.14
C PHE A 252 -24.11 22.78 11.79
N VAL A 253 -23.07 23.01 10.99
CA VAL A 253 -21.79 23.53 11.47
C VAL A 253 -21.94 24.91 12.13
N GLU A 254 -22.60 25.85 11.45
CA GLU A 254 -22.73 27.23 11.92
C GLU A 254 -23.59 27.33 13.18
N LYS A 255 -24.80 26.72 13.17
CA LYS A 255 -25.81 26.95 14.21
C LYS A 255 -25.78 25.92 15.34
N THR A 256 -25.38 24.69 15.04
CA THR A 256 -25.33 23.60 16.03
C THR A 256 -23.94 23.48 16.64
N LEU A 257 -22.89 23.53 15.81
CA LEU A 257 -21.49 23.43 16.24
C LEU A 257 -20.83 24.79 16.53
N LEU A 258 -21.58 25.89 16.41
CA LEU A 258 -21.14 27.28 16.65
C LEU A 258 -19.99 27.74 15.72
N GLY A 259 -19.76 27.03 14.62
CA GLY A 259 -18.72 27.36 13.64
C GLY A 259 -17.27 27.06 14.08
N ASP A 260 -17.06 26.59 15.31
CA ASP A 260 -15.77 26.20 15.89
C ASP A 260 -15.73 24.77 16.44
N GLY A 261 -16.88 24.10 16.55
CA GLY A 261 -16.99 22.74 17.07
C GLY A 261 -17.00 22.65 18.59
N SER A 262 -17.16 23.76 19.30
CA SER A 262 -17.13 23.82 20.78
C SER A 262 -18.37 23.19 21.44
N LYS A 263 -19.44 22.96 20.68
CA LYS A 263 -20.71 22.42 21.18
C LYS A 263 -21.27 21.37 20.25
N ASN A 264 -22.05 20.44 20.80
CA ASN A 264 -22.87 19.45 20.07
C ASN A 264 -22.12 18.45 19.17
N TRP A 265 -20.79 18.41 19.19
CA TRP A 265 -19.98 17.36 18.57
C TRP A 265 -19.31 16.50 19.64
N PRO A 266 -19.36 15.16 19.57
CA PRO A 266 -20.08 14.31 18.61
C PRO A 266 -21.53 13.98 19.01
N THR A 267 -22.05 14.60 20.07
CA THR A 267 -23.36 14.29 20.66
C THR A 267 -24.24 15.54 20.72
N SER A 268 -25.51 15.41 20.32
CA SER A 268 -26.52 16.47 20.33
C SER A 268 -26.87 16.94 21.76
N THR A 269 -27.59 18.06 21.90
CA THR A 269 -28.08 18.55 23.22
C THR A 269 -29.59 18.79 23.18
N GLY A 270 -30.28 18.27 24.20
CA GLY A 270 -31.73 18.44 24.36
C GLY A 270 -32.53 17.37 23.60
N GLY A 271 -33.80 17.21 23.98
CA GLY A 271 -34.63 16.10 23.51
C GLY A 271 -34.08 14.72 23.94
N ASP A 272 -34.31 13.70 23.14
CA ASP A 272 -33.86 12.32 23.38
C ASP A 272 -32.42 12.09 22.87
N THR A 273 -31.46 12.74 23.52
CA THR A 273 -30.02 12.64 23.19
C THR A 273 -29.50 11.22 23.39
N LYS A 274 -28.72 10.72 22.42
CA LYS A 274 -28.02 9.42 22.52
C LYS A 274 -26.51 9.61 22.35
N PRO A 275 -25.67 8.79 22.99
CA PRO A 275 -24.22 8.89 22.82
C PRO A 275 -23.79 8.81 21.34
N ASN A 276 -23.03 9.82 20.92
CA ASN A 276 -22.47 9.98 19.57
C ASN A 276 -23.52 10.02 18.45
N ASP A 277 -24.73 10.48 18.75
CA ASP A 277 -25.83 10.53 17.78
C ASP A 277 -25.54 11.41 16.56
N ASN A 278 -24.85 12.55 16.71
CA ASN A 278 -24.42 13.39 15.60
C ASN A 278 -23.36 12.71 14.73
N ALA A 279 -22.34 12.09 15.33
CA ALA A 279 -21.34 11.34 14.56
C ALA A 279 -21.97 10.17 13.78
N LYS A 280 -22.93 9.45 14.38
CA LYS A 280 -23.69 8.37 13.71
C LYS A 280 -24.56 8.89 12.58
N ALA A 281 -25.25 10.02 12.79
CA ALA A 281 -26.10 10.62 11.77
C ALA A 281 -25.27 11.12 10.58
N VAL A 282 -24.16 11.81 10.82
CA VAL A 282 -23.22 12.24 9.76
C VAL A 282 -22.68 11.03 9.00
N ALA A 283 -22.18 10.00 9.70
CA ALA A 283 -21.66 8.80 9.06
C ALA A 283 -22.72 8.13 8.16
N LYS A 284 -23.97 8.10 8.63
CA LYS A 284 -25.09 7.55 7.87
C LYS A 284 -25.33 8.33 6.59
N ASP A 285 -25.35 9.66 6.65
CA ASP A 285 -25.59 10.50 5.48
C ASP A 285 -24.43 10.41 4.47
N LEU A 286 -23.17 10.43 4.94
CA LEU A 286 -21.97 10.28 4.09
C LEU A 286 -21.95 8.95 3.31
N VAL A 287 -22.53 7.89 3.87
CA VAL A 287 -22.58 6.57 3.22
C VAL A 287 -23.80 6.41 2.33
N ASN A 288 -24.98 6.87 2.77
CA ASN A 288 -26.26 6.52 2.14
C ASN A 288 -26.84 7.60 1.22
N GLU A 289 -26.52 8.88 1.44
CA GLU A 289 -27.10 9.99 0.67
C GLU A 289 -26.18 10.44 -0.48
N LEU A 290 -24.92 10.01 -0.47
CA LEU A 290 -23.91 10.35 -1.48
C LEU A 290 -23.79 9.27 -2.55
N THR A 291 -23.51 9.69 -3.79
CA THR A 291 -23.17 8.76 -4.88
C THR A 291 -21.76 8.18 -4.66
N PRO A 292 -21.40 7.07 -5.33
CA PRO A 292 -20.03 6.53 -5.27
C PRO A 292 -18.96 7.59 -5.55
N GLU A 293 -19.16 8.45 -6.55
CA GLU A 293 -18.22 9.52 -6.92
C GLU A 293 -18.11 10.60 -5.84
N GLU A 294 -19.21 10.97 -5.20
CA GLU A 294 -19.19 11.90 -4.07
C GLU A 294 -18.48 11.31 -2.85
N ARG A 295 -18.59 10.00 -2.65
CA ARG A 295 -17.89 9.30 -1.57
C ARG A 295 -16.38 9.28 -1.77
N THR A 296 -15.88 9.13 -3.00
CA THR A 296 -14.43 9.20 -3.25
C THR A 296 -13.87 10.60 -2.97
N ILE A 297 -14.64 11.65 -3.31
CA ILE A 297 -14.31 13.04 -2.96
C ILE A 297 -14.23 13.23 -1.44
N VAL A 298 -15.24 12.75 -0.71
CA VAL A 298 -15.26 12.84 0.76
C VAL A 298 -14.10 12.05 1.37
N ALA A 299 -13.78 10.86 0.87
CA ALA A 299 -12.64 10.09 1.34
C ALA A 299 -11.31 10.83 1.16
N GLY A 300 -11.12 11.48 0.01
CA GLY A 300 -9.96 12.35 -0.22
C GLY A 300 -9.90 13.52 0.75
N LEU A 301 -11.02 14.19 1.04
CA LEU A 301 -11.08 15.29 2.01
C LEU A 301 -10.80 14.83 3.44
N LEU A 302 -11.30 13.66 3.84
CA LEU A 302 -11.03 13.07 5.15
C LEU A 302 -9.55 12.74 5.33
N ALA A 303 -8.91 12.16 4.31
CA ALA A 303 -7.47 11.86 4.32
C ALA A 303 -6.67 13.18 4.41
N LYS A 304 -7.06 14.19 3.64
CA LYS A 304 -6.38 15.48 3.60
C LYS A 304 -6.46 16.27 4.91
N ILE A 305 -7.63 16.29 5.55
CA ILE A 305 -7.96 17.26 6.60
C ILE A 305 -7.96 16.65 8.00
N ILE A 306 -8.36 15.38 8.14
CA ILE A 306 -8.56 14.77 9.45
C ILE A 306 -7.54 13.68 9.72
N GLU A 307 -7.43 12.70 8.82
CA GLU A 307 -6.67 11.47 9.10
C GLU A 307 -5.20 11.55 8.73
N GLY A 308 -4.85 12.45 7.81
CA GLY A 308 -3.60 12.38 7.06
C GLY A 308 -3.62 11.22 6.06
N GLY A 309 -2.58 11.14 5.26
CA GLY A 309 -2.37 10.02 4.36
C GLY A 309 -0.88 9.76 4.14
N GLU A 310 -0.53 8.49 4.10
CA GLU A 310 0.84 8.05 3.86
C GLU A 310 0.91 7.28 2.56
N VAL A 311 1.95 7.54 1.78
CA VAL A 311 2.16 6.97 0.46
C VAL A 311 3.43 6.14 0.50
N ILE A 312 3.34 4.91 0.01
CA ILE A 312 4.48 4.04 -0.22
C ILE A 312 4.72 3.90 -1.73
N GLU A 313 6.00 3.88 -2.10
CA GLU A 313 6.44 3.72 -3.48
C GLU A 313 7.18 2.39 -3.64
N ILE A 314 6.60 1.45 -4.40
CA ILE A 314 7.15 0.12 -4.63
C ILE A 314 7.31 -0.09 -6.13
N ARG A 315 8.51 0.20 -6.63
CA ARG A 315 8.85 0.04 -8.05
C ARG A 315 9.15 -1.42 -8.40
N ALA A 316 9.88 -2.09 -7.51
CA ALA A 316 10.36 -3.44 -7.71
C ALA A 316 10.75 -4.08 -6.38
N ILE A 317 10.75 -5.42 -6.33
CA ILE A 317 11.47 -6.16 -5.30
C ILE A 317 12.82 -6.56 -5.88
N SER A 318 13.89 -6.06 -5.25
CA SER A 318 15.27 -6.43 -5.61
C SER A 318 15.84 -7.39 -4.58
N SER A 319 16.69 -8.31 -5.01
CA SER A 319 17.46 -9.20 -4.13
C SER A 319 18.89 -9.24 -4.58
N THR A 320 19.81 -9.01 -3.66
CA THR A 320 21.20 -9.42 -3.83
C THR A 320 21.40 -10.69 -3.02
N SER A 321 21.72 -11.81 -3.68
CA SER A 321 21.96 -13.08 -3.01
C SER A 321 23.47 -13.34 -2.88
N VAL A 322 23.87 -13.91 -1.74
CA VAL A 322 25.22 -14.38 -1.47
C VAL A 322 25.11 -15.80 -0.96
N THR A 323 25.54 -16.78 -1.76
CA THR A 323 25.34 -18.20 -1.49
C THR A 323 26.64 -18.97 -1.51
N MET A 324 26.74 -19.99 -0.65
CA MET A 324 27.83 -20.96 -0.66
C MET A 324 27.27 -22.29 -1.17
N ASN A 325 27.45 -22.58 -2.45
CA ASN A 325 26.93 -23.78 -3.09
C ASN A 325 27.93 -24.93 -2.97
N ILE A 326 27.43 -26.11 -2.57
CA ILE A 326 28.16 -27.38 -2.67
C ILE A 326 27.57 -28.12 -3.86
N CYS A 327 28.38 -28.34 -4.87
CA CYS A 327 28.01 -28.98 -6.13
C CYS A 327 28.64 -30.37 -6.26
N SER A 328 27.92 -31.28 -6.89
CA SER A 328 28.42 -32.59 -7.30
C SER A 328 28.21 -32.78 -8.80
N ASP A 329 29.30 -33.05 -9.51
CA ASP A 329 29.29 -33.44 -10.91
C ASP A 329 29.15 -34.96 -11.04
N ILE A 330 28.17 -35.39 -11.81
CA ILE A 330 27.87 -36.79 -12.08
C ILE A 330 28.59 -37.17 -13.37
N THR A 331 29.60 -38.02 -13.28
CA THR A 331 30.40 -38.43 -14.43
C THR A 331 29.67 -39.51 -15.24
N ILE A 332 28.93 -39.10 -16.28
CA ILE A 332 28.32 -40.02 -17.27
C ILE A 332 29.19 -40.09 -18.53
N SER A 333 29.74 -38.95 -18.95
CA SER A 333 30.63 -38.79 -20.10
C SER A 333 31.77 -37.84 -19.74
N ASN A 334 32.89 -37.94 -20.46
CA ASN A 334 34.04 -37.04 -20.30
C ASN A 334 33.80 -35.63 -20.88
N ILE A 335 32.72 -35.43 -21.63
CA ILE A 335 32.38 -34.15 -22.28
C ILE A 335 31.17 -33.51 -21.61
N VAL A 336 30.12 -34.29 -21.31
CA VAL A 336 28.87 -33.81 -20.71
C VAL A 336 28.70 -34.40 -19.32
N MET A 337 28.62 -33.55 -18.31
CA MET A 337 28.53 -33.92 -16.90
C MET A 337 27.31 -33.24 -16.27
N PRO A 338 26.25 -33.99 -15.93
CA PRO A 338 25.18 -33.45 -15.09
C PRO A 338 25.73 -32.98 -13.75
N TYR A 339 25.13 -31.94 -13.19
CA TYR A 339 25.49 -31.45 -11.86
C TYR A 339 24.24 -31.13 -11.04
N VAL A 340 24.41 -31.21 -9.72
CA VAL A 340 23.44 -30.73 -8.75
C VAL A 340 24.18 -29.93 -7.68
N CYS A 341 23.58 -28.82 -7.22
CA CYS A 341 24.12 -28.01 -6.14
C CYS A 341 23.06 -27.71 -5.09
N VAL A 342 23.51 -27.60 -3.85
CA VAL A 342 22.75 -27.11 -2.70
C VAL A 342 23.61 -26.06 -2.02
N GLY A 343 23.08 -24.86 -1.83
CA GLY A 343 23.79 -23.81 -1.12
C GLY A 343 22.91 -23.02 -0.17
N PRO A 344 23.24 -22.97 1.13
CA PRO A 344 22.72 -21.94 2.02
C PRO A 344 23.33 -20.58 1.68
N GLY A 345 22.64 -19.51 2.03
CA GLY A 345 23.12 -18.16 1.82
C GLY A 345 22.30 -17.09 2.52
N MET A 346 22.60 -15.86 2.15
CA MET A 346 21.91 -14.66 2.58
C MET A 346 21.29 -13.97 1.36
N SER A 347 20.11 -13.41 1.53
CA SER A 347 19.48 -12.51 0.57
C SER A 347 19.27 -11.16 1.22
N PHE A 348 19.75 -10.12 0.54
CA PHE A 348 19.55 -8.73 0.86
C PHE A 348 18.41 -8.21 -0.01
N VAL A 349 17.21 -8.14 0.56
CA VAL A 349 15.97 -7.85 -0.17
C VAL A 349 15.57 -6.40 0.01
N SER A 350 15.37 -5.67 -1.08
CA SER A 350 14.89 -4.29 -1.10
C SER A 350 13.48 -4.22 -1.66
N VAL A 351 12.53 -3.68 -0.87
CA VAL A 351 11.13 -3.47 -1.29
C VAL A 351 10.89 -2.02 -1.72
N VAL A 352 11.54 -1.09 -1.04
CA VAL A 352 11.58 0.34 -1.34
C VAL A 352 13.04 0.73 -1.51
N ASP A 353 13.31 1.73 -2.35
CA ASP A 353 14.67 2.20 -2.60
C ASP A 353 15.34 2.65 -1.29
N GLY A 354 16.58 2.19 -1.08
CA GLY A 354 17.40 2.52 0.08
C GLY A 354 17.09 1.75 1.37
N HIS A 355 16.13 0.81 1.37
CA HIS A 355 15.79 0.00 2.55
C HIS A 355 15.92 -1.49 2.25
N THR A 356 16.91 -2.13 2.89
CA THR A 356 17.29 -3.51 2.61
C THR A 356 17.16 -4.38 3.85
N ALA A 357 16.33 -5.40 3.77
CA ALA A 357 16.21 -6.43 4.80
C ALA A 357 17.15 -7.59 4.49
N THR A 358 17.88 -8.04 5.51
CA THR A 358 18.76 -9.20 5.41
C THR A 358 18.01 -10.45 5.88
N LYS A 359 17.92 -11.47 5.04
CA LYS A 359 17.24 -12.73 5.32
C LYS A 359 18.11 -13.92 4.94
N PHE A 360 17.92 -15.05 5.60
CA PHE A 360 18.54 -16.31 5.17
C PHE A 360 17.85 -16.82 3.91
N ALA A 361 18.59 -17.48 3.04
CA ALA A 361 18.07 -18.10 1.83
C ALA A 361 18.76 -19.44 1.57
N TYR A 362 18.16 -20.25 0.71
CA TYR A 362 18.85 -21.37 0.11
C TYR A 362 18.60 -21.42 -1.39
N ARG A 363 19.59 -21.97 -2.09
CA ARG A 363 19.59 -22.12 -3.53
C ARG A 363 19.84 -23.57 -3.90
N LEU A 364 19.01 -24.08 -4.79
CA LEU A 364 19.13 -25.41 -5.38
C LEU A 364 19.41 -25.22 -6.87
N LYS A 365 20.44 -25.89 -7.40
CA LYS A 365 20.78 -25.84 -8.82
C LYS A 365 20.87 -27.24 -9.40
N ALA A 366 20.44 -27.43 -10.64
CA ALA A 366 20.64 -28.66 -11.37
C ALA A 366 20.78 -28.38 -12.86
N GLY A 367 21.73 -29.04 -13.52
CA GLY A 367 21.98 -28.77 -14.92
C GLY A 367 23.00 -29.71 -15.55
N LEU A 368 23.54 -29.26 -16.68
CA LEU A 368 24.57 -29.95 -17.45
C LEU A 368 25.79 -29.03 -17.60
N SER A 369 26.98 -29.61 -17.42
CA SER A 369 28.26 -28.99 -17.72
C SER A 369 28.80 -29.59 -19.02
N TYR A 370 29.26 -28.74 -19.92
CA TYR A 370 29.93 -29.11 -21.17
C TYR A 370 31.39 -28.66 -21.13
N LYS A 371 32.31 -29.63 -21.15
CA LYS A 371 33.74 -29.38 -21.09
C LYS A 371 34.30 -29.10 -22.49
N PHE A 372 34.72 -27.85 -22.75
CA PHE A 372 35.34 -27.45 -24.02
C PHE A 372 36.84 -27.73 -24.04
N SER A 373 37.54 -27.36 -22.96
CA SER A 373 38.96 -27.64 -22.75
C SER A 373 39.20 -28.11 -21.31
N LYS A 374 40.46 -28.26 -20.90
CA LYS A 374 40.76 -28.58 -19.49
C LYS A 374 40.38 -27.43 -18.55
N GLU A 375 40.45 -26.20 -19.07
CA GLU A 375 40.29 -24.94 -18.36
C GLU A 375 38.91 -24.32 -18.54
N VAL A 376 38.25 -24.54 -19.69
CA VAL A 376 36.98 -23.89 -20.05
C VAL A 376 35.82 -24.90 -20.04
N THR A 377 34.81 -24.62 -19.22
CA THR A 377 33.58 -25.42 -19.12
C THR A 377 32.37 -24.50 -19.23
N ALA A 378 31.47 -24.73 -20.18
CA ALA A 378 30.16 -24.08 -20.14
C ALA A 378 29.18 -24.89 -19.32
N PHE A 379 28.13 -24.25 -18.82
CA PHE A 379 27.05 -24.92 -18.13
C PHE A 379 25.71 -24.27 -18.45
N ALA A 380 24.68 -25.11 -18.42
CA ALA A 380 23.30 -24.68 -18.53
C ALA A 380 22.48 -25.47 -17.51
N GLY A 381 21.59 -24.81 -16.80
CA GLY A 381 20.82 -25.43 -15.72
C GLY A 381 19.57 -24.66 -15.35
N GLY A 382 18.87 -25.17 -14.36
CA GLY A 382 17.80 -24.49 -13.67
C GLY A 382 18.12 -24.37 -12.19
N PHE A 383 17.66 -23.28 -11.59
CA PHE A 383 17.81 -23.05 -10.16
C PHE A 383 16.49 -22.69 -9.50
N TYR A 384 16.43 -22.94 -8.20
CA TYR A 384 15.37 -22.52 -7.31
C TYR A 384 15.98 -21.76 -6.14
N HIS A 385 15.51 -20.54 -5.91
CA HIS A 385 15.93 -19.71 -4.80
C HIS A 385 14.75 -19.43 -3.88
N HIS A 386 14.95 -19.63 -2.58
CA HIS A 386 13.94 -19.35 -1.58
C HIS A 386 14.54 -18.62 -0.39
N VAL A 387 13.94 -17.46 -0.08
CA VAL A 387 14.23 -16.70 1.12
C VAL A 387 13.43 -17.28 2.28
N ILE A 388 14.13 -17.70 3.32
CA ILE A 388 13.57 -18.31 4.53
C ILE A 388 13.20 -17.19 5.52
N GLY A 389 12.01 -17.30 6.10
CA GLY A 389 11.57 -16.42 7.17
C GLY A 389 10.06 -16.31 7.25
N ASP A 390 9.61 -15.38 8.08
CA ASP A 390 8.21 -14.99 8.26
C ASP A 390 7.63 -14.16 7.10
N GLY A 391 8.46 -13.84 6.10
CA GLY A 391 8.09 -13.00 4.96
C GLY A 391 7.84 -11.54 5.35
N VAL A 392 8.27 -11.09 6.53
CA VAL A 392 8.06 -9.72 7.01
C VAL A 392 9.24 -8.83 6.64
N TYR A 393 8.93 -7.67 6.08
CA TYR A 393 9.87 -6.62 5.70
C TYR A 393 9.38 -5.31 6.32
N ASP A 394 10.02 -4.91 7.41
CA ASP A 394 9.68 -3.78 8.26
C ASP A 394 10.50 -2.53 7.93
N ASP A 395 10.19 -1.43 8.64
CA ASP A 395 10.86 -0.14 8.54
C ASP A 395 10.92 0.44 7.12
N LEU A 396 9.86 0.17 6.32
CA LEU A 396 9.74 0.74 4.98
C LEU A 396 9.36 2.22 5.09
N PRO A 397 10.07 3.12 4.37
CA PRO A 397 9.85 4.55 4.48
C PRO A 397 8.53 4.94 3.82
N LEU A 398 7.82 5.86 4.46
CA LEU A 398 6.59 6.44 3.94
C LEU A 398 6.81 7.89 3.53
N ARG A 399 6.09 8.30 2.49
CA ARG A 399 6.00 9.68 2.02
C ARG A 399 4.66 10.25 2.46
N HIS A 400 4.61 11.54 2.77
CA HIS A 400 3.35 12.19 3.10
C HIS A 400 2.64 12.72 1.85
N LEU A 401 1.31 12.84 1.95
CA LEU A 401 0.55 13.61 0.98
C LEU A 401 1.07 15.06 0.95
N SER A 402 1.27 15.60 -0.26
CA SER A 402 1.73 16.98 -0.45
C SER A 402 0.70 18.02 -0.01
N ASP A 403 -0.56 17.63 0.09
CA ASP A 403 -1.67 18.49 0.49
C ASP A 403 -2.22 18.18 1.88
N ASP A 404 -1.51 17.37 2.68
CA ASP A 404 -1.87 17.06 4.06
C ASP A 404 -1.90 18.34 4.92
N ILE A 405 -3.06 18.62 5.48
CA ILE A 405 -3.27 19.72 6.45
C ILE A 405 -3.84 19.20 7.77
N SER A 406 -3.76 17.88 7.98
CA SER A 406 -4.31 17.22 9.16
C SER A 406 -3.56 17.59 10.44
N PRO A 407 -4.22 17.54 11.60
CA PRO A 407 -3.59 17.80 12.89
C PRO A 407 -2.72 16.63 13.38
N VAL A 408 -2.63 15.54 12.61
CA VAL A 408 -1.89 14.33 12.99
C VAL A 408 -0.41 14.66 13.06
N LYS A 409 0.22 14.39 14.22
CA LYS A 409 1.68 14.48 14.32
C LYS A 409 2.29 13.44 13.39
N HIS A 410 3.01 13.90 12.37
CA HIS A 410 3.88 13.07 11.53
C HIS A 410 5.03 12.52 12.39
N ALA A 411 4.76 11.43 13.11
CA ALA A 411 5.84 10.56 13.54
C ALA A 411 6.48 9.96 12.27
N LYS A 412 7.73 9.51 12.36
CA LYS A 412 8.33 8.66 11.32
C LYS A 412 7.61 7.30 11.33
N GLU A 413 6.37 7.29 10.88
CA GLU A 413 5.58 6.08 10.68
C GLU A 413 6.21 5.33 9.50
N THR A 414 6.43 4.02 9.71
CA THR A 414 7.00 3.12 8.72
C THR A 414 5.94 2.12 8.29
N ALA A 415 6.11 1.53 7.11
CA ALA A 415 5.27 0.43 6.66
C ALA A 415 5.95 -0.93 6.85
N ILE A 416 5.11 -1.94 6.87
CA ILE A 416 5.48 -3.35 6.90
C ILE A 416 4.91 -4.00 5.66
N ALA A 417 5.78 -4.54 4.80
CA ALA A 417 5.39 -5.44 3.73
C ALA A 417 5.46 -6.90 4.19
N ARG A 418 4.54 -7.72 3.70
CA ARG A 418 4.55 -9.17 3.89
C ARG A 418 4.46 -9.85 2.54
N PHE A 419 5.38 -10.76 2.25
CA PHE A 419 5.34 -11.63 1.08
C PHE A 419 6.30 -12.81 1.22
N VAL A 420 6.04 -13.87 0.46
CA VAL A 420 6.97 -15.00 0.35
C VAL A 420 7.86 -14.79 -0.87
N MET A 421 9.16 -14.58 -0.63
CA MET A 421 10.13 -14.43 -1.71
C MET A 421 10.69 -15.80 -2.15
N ARG A 422 10.31 -16.20 -3.35
CA ARG A 422 10.83 -17.38 -4.05
C ARG A 422 10.77 -17.15 -5.55
N TYR A 423 11.71 -17.73 -6.27
CA TYR A 423 11.76 -17.68 -7.72
C TYR A 423 12.50 -18.88 -8.27
N PHE A 424 12.19 -19.22 -9.51
CA PHE A 424 12.90 -20.23 -10.28
C PHE A 424 13.60 -19.53 -11.44
N GLY A 425 14.73 -20.03 -11.90
CA GLY A 425 15.42 -19.45 -13.04
C GLY A 425 16.14 -20.48 -13.87
N GLY A 426 16.55 -20.06 -15.05
CA GLY A 426 17.57 -20.79 -15.82
C GLY A 426 18.91 -20.14 -15.58
N GLU A 427 20.00 -20.91 -15.65
CA GLU A 427 21.38 -20.38 -15.61
C GLU A 427 22.13 -20.82 -16.87
N PHE A 428 22.91 -19.90 -17.44
CA PHE A 428 23.75 -20.14 -18.60
C PHE A 428 25.09 -19.43 -18.40
N GLY A 429 26.18 -20.18 -18.28
CA GLY A 429 27.46 -19.59 -17.91
C GLY A 429 28.67 -20.35 -18.38
N VAL A 430 29.82 -19.76 -18.05
CA VAL A 430 31.15 -20.31 -18.34
C VAL A 430 31.98 -20.29 -17.07
N ARG A 431 32.70 -21.40 -16.83
CA ARG A 431 33.71 -21.58 -15.80
C ARG A 431 35.10 -21.59 -16.43
N LEU A 432 36.01 -20.85 -15.82
CA LEU A 432 37.43 -20.75 -16.19
C LEU A 432 38.28 -21.22 -15.02
N ALA A 433 38.88 -22.41 -15.16
CA ALA A 433 39.76 -23.01 -14.16
C ALA A 433 41.23 -22.63 -14.39
N PHE A 434 42.00 -22.49 -13.31
CA PHE A 434 43.42 -22.14 -13.31
C PHE A 434 44.18 -22.73 -12.13
#